data_AF-A0AAX2ZLN4-F1
#
_entry.id   AF-A0AAX2ZLN4-F1
#
_cell.length_a   1.000
_cell.length_b   1.000
_cell.length_c   1.000
_cell.angle_alpha   90.00
_cell.angle_beta   90.00
_cell.angle_gamma   90.00
#
_symmetry.space_group_name_H-M   'P 1'
#
loop_
_entity.id
_entity.type
_entity.pdbx_description
1 polymer ?
#
loop_
_entity_poly.entity_id
_entity_poly.type
_entity_poly.pdbx_seq_one_letter_code
_entity_poly.pdbx_strand_id
1 'polypeptide(L)'
;MMDILVTSIIMVIVMSVEYLLCTKLKSAVWGGIIPLTLFVGSIFVFTSGIIPFNKEYIFYFSTINILFFCYWENGRNRYKKIKQDEIEKMKAKDL
;
A
#
# COMPACT_ATOMS: atom_id res chain seq x y z
N MET A 1 22.43 13.36 8.45
CA MET A 1 22.31 12.08 9.20
C MET A 1 20.95 11.97 9.90
N MET A 2 20.53 13.00 10.65
CA MET A 2 19.17 13.10 11.21
C MET A 2 18.05 12.98 10.16
N ASP A 3 18.20 13.61 8.98
CA ASP A 3 17.17 13.54 7.93
C ASP A 3 16.94 12.12 7.38
N ILE A 4 17.99 11.31 7.26
CA ILE A 4 17.90 9.92 6.79
C ILE A 4 17.21 9.05 7.84
N LEU A 5 17.50 9.29 9.13
CA LEU A 5 16.82 8.62 10.24
C LEU A 5 15.33 8.99 10.30
N VAL A 6 14.99 10.27 10.12
CA VAL A 6 13.59 10.71 10.15
C VAL A 6 12.81 10.13 8.97
N THR A 7 13.36 10.20 7.76
CA THR A 7 12.70 9.67 6.55
C THR A 7 12.54 8.15 6.59
N SER A 8 13.53 7.41 7.13
CA SER A 8 13.41 5.96 7.32
C SER A 8 12.36 5.57 8.36
N ILE A 9 12.27 6.29 9.48
CA ILE A 9 11.21 6.06 10.49
C ILE A 9 9.82 6.29 9.89
N ILE A 10 9.64 7.39 9.14
CA ILE A 10 8.39 7.69 8.46
C ILE A 10 8.02 6.56 7.48
N MET A 11 8.98 6.06 6.72
CA MET A 11 8.75 4.96 5.77
C MET A 11 8.28 3.68 6.47
N VAL A 12 8.91 3.31 7.60
CA VAL A 12 8.51 2.14 8.40
C VAL A 12 7.09 2.30 8.95
N ILE A 13 6.73 3.50 9.42
CA ILE A 13 5.38 3.78 9.93
C ILE A 13 4.37 3.64 8.80
N VAL A 14 4.62 4.25 7.64
CA VAL A 14 3.72 4.18 6.47
C VAL A 14 3.51 2.75 6.03
N MET A 15 4.59 1.96 5.89
CA MET A 15 4.49 0.53 5.53
C MET A 15 3.73 -0.28 6.57
N SER A 16 3.92 0.02 7.86
CA SER A 16 3.21 -0.67 8.95
C SER A 16 1.71 -0.37 8.92
N VAL A 17 1.35 0.90 8.72
CA VAL A 17 -0.05 1.33 8.61
C VAL A 17 -0.69 0.71 7.37
N GLU A 18 0.00 0.69 6.23
CA GLU A 18 -0.49 0.05 5.01
C GLU A 18 -0.72 -1.45 5.22
N TYR A 19 0.23 -2.15 5.82
CA TYR A 19 0.08 -3.56 6.15
C TYR A 19 -1.14 -3.81 7.02
N LEU A 20 -1.35 -3.01 8.07
CA LEU A 20 -2.51 -3.13 8.97
C LEU A 20 -3.83 -2.83 8.24
N LEU A 21 -3.88 -1.76 7.45
CA LEU A 21 -5.05 -1.39 6.67
C LEU A 21 -5.41 -2.49 5.65
N CYS A 22 -4.41 -3.13 5.04
CA CYS A 22 -4.64 -4.21 4.08
C CYS A 22 -5.11 -5.51 4.72
N THR A 23 -4.54 -5.87 5.88
CA THR A 23 -4.70 -7.19 6.50
C THR A 23 -5.77 -7.26 7.58
N LYS A 24 -6.05 -6.17 8.29
CA LYS A 24 -7.01 -6.17 9.41
C LYS A 24 -8.37 -5.59 9.04
N LEU A 25 -8.46 -4.69 8.07
CA LEU A 25 -9.74 -4.06 7.71
C LEU A 25 -10.51 -4.90 6.69
N LYS A 26 -11.80 -5.10 6.97
CA LYS A 26 -12.73 -5.88 6.12
C LYS A 26 -12.83 -5.32 4.70
N SER A 27 -12.86 -3.99 4.57
CA SER A 27 -13.06 -3.31 3.28
C SER A 27 -11.75 -3.06 2.55
N ALA A 28 -11.70 -3.47 1.29
CA ALA A 28 -10.55 -3.29 0.41
C ALA A 28 -10.21 -1.81 0.17
N VAL A 29 -11.22 -0.94 0.26
CA VAL A 29 -11.11 0.51 0.06
C VAL A 29 -10.17 1.15 1.08
N TRP A 30 -10.20 0.69 2.34
CA TRP A 30 -9.34 1.23 3.39
C TRP A 30 -7.88 0.81 3.24
N GLY A 31 -7.62 -0.39 2.75
CA GLY A 31 -6.26 -0.81 2.38
C GLY A 31 -5.71 0.02 1.22
N GLY A 32 -6.57 0.43 0.28
CA GLY A 32 -6.16 1.12 -0.93
C GLY A 32 -5.93 2.60 -0.74
N ILE A 33 -6.26 3.17 0.42
CA ILE A 33 -6.16 4.60 0.68
C ILE A 33 -4.72 5.12 0.52
N ILE A 34 -3.73 4.32 0.94
CA ILE A 34 -2.31 4.69 0.88
C ILE A 34 -1.79 4.69 -0.56
N PRO A 35 -1.89 3.59 -1.34
CA PRO A 35 -1.47 3.61 -2.73
C PRO A 35 -2.23 4.66 -3.56
N LEU A 36 -3.51 4.90 -3.25
CA LEU A 36 -4.30 5.91 -3.96
C LEU A 36 -3.87 7.34 -3.61
N THR A 37 -3.56 7.62 -2.34
CA THR A 37 -3.04 8.93 -1.91
C THR A 37 -1.66 9.19 -2.52
N LEU A 38 -0.79 8.18 -2.56
CA LEU A 38 0.51 8.28 -3.23
C LEU A 38 0.36 8.56 -4.73
N PHE A 39 -0.61 7.92 -5.38
CA PHE A 39 -0.89 8.14 -6.79
C PHE A 39 -1.37 9.58 -7.05
N VAL A 40 -2.37 10.05 -6.30
CA VAL A 40 -2.88 11.43 -6.42
C VAL A 40 -1.78 12.45 -6.09
N GLY A 41 -0.99 12.20 -5.05
CA GLY A 41 0.15 13.05 -4.69
C GLY A 41 1.19 13.12 -5.80
N SER A 42 1.50 11.99 -6.45
CA SER A 42 2.43 11.97 -7.58
C SER A 42 1.92 12.80 -8.77
N ILE A 43 0.62 12.70 -9.10
CA ILE A 43 0.00 13.53 -10.13
C ILE A 43 0.12 15.01 -9.76
N PHE A 44 -0.23 15.37 -8.53
CA PHE A 44 -0.15 16.75 -8.05
C PHE A 44 1.26 17.35 -8.16
N VAL A 45 2.28 16.57 -7.80
CA VAL A 45 3.69 17.02 -7.87
C VAL A 45 4.10 17.32 -9.31
N PHE A 46 3.70 16.48 -10.27
CA PHE A 46 3.98 16.71 -11.69
C PHE A 46 3.16 17.88 -12.26
N THR A 47 1.87 18.01 -11.92
CA THR A 47 1.03 19.10 -12.43
C THR A 47 1.39 20.46 -11.82
N SER A 48 1.94 20.48 -10.60
CA SER A 48 2.36 21.72 -9.94
C SER A 48 3.70 22.26 -10.46
N GLY A 49 4.39 21.50 -11.34
CA GLY A 49 5.70 21.90 -11.88
C GLY A 49 6.84 21.87 -10.84
N ILE A 50 6.61 21.28 -9.67
CA ILE A 50 7.63 21.14 -8.60
C ILE A 50 8.78 20.24 -9.09
N ILE A 51 8.44 19.19 -9.84
CA ILE A 51 9.40 18.26 -10.44
C ILE A 51 9.19 18.28 -11.96
N PRO A 52 10.27 18.33 -12.77
CA PRO A 52 10.15 18.31 -14.20
C PRO A 52 9.56 16.97 -14.69
N PHE A 53 8.67 17.06 -15.67
CA PHE A 53 8.05 15.89 -16.31
C PHE A 53 9.02 15.22 -17.28
N ASN A 54 10.09 14.62 -16.74
CA ASN A 54 11.10 13.91 -17.51
C ASN A 54 10.96 12.38 -17.31
N LYS A 55 11.61 11.61 -18.19
CA LYS A 55 11.51 10.14 -18.18
C LYS A 55 12.05 9.50 -16.90
N GLU A 56 13.06 10.10 -16.29
CA GLU A 56 13.68 9.59 -15.05
C GLU A 56 12.71 9.69 -13.86
N TYR A 57 12.14 10.87 -13.61
CA TYR A 57 11.19 11.06 -12.53
C TYR A 57 9.91 10.25 -12.76
N ILE A 58 9.40 10.18 -13.99
CA ILE A 58 8.26 9.32 -14.32
C ILE A 58 8.58 7.86 -13.99
N PHE A 59 9.78 7.38 -14.29
CA PHE A 59 10.20 6.03 -13.96
C PHE A 59 10.26 5.78 -12.45
N TYR A 60 10.86 6.70 -11.68
CA TYR A 60 10.92 6.58 -10.22
C TYR A 60 9.53 6.59 -9.57
N PHE A 61 8.69 7.57 -9.91
CA PHE A 61 7.35 7.69 -9.34
C PHE A 61 6.45 6.52 -9.75
N SER A 62 6.53 6.06 -11.01
CA SER A 62 5.74 4.90 -11.45
C SER A 62 6.18 3.62 -10.75
N THR A 63 7.49 3.40 -10.58
CA THR A 63 8.03 2.24 -9.85
C THR A 63 7.53 2.22 -8.41
N ILE A 64 7.58 3.37 -7.71
CA ILE A 64 7.10 3.47 -6.32
C ILE A 64 5.60 3.17 -6.26
N ASN A 65 4.80 3.79 -7.12
CA ASN A 65 3.35 3.54 -7.14
C ASN A 65 3.04 2.07 -7.39
N ILE A 66 3.67 1.44 -8.38
CA ILE A 66 3.46 0.01 -8.69
C ILE A 66 3.79 -0.87 -7.49
N LEU A 67 4.90 -0.60 -6.80
CA LEU A 67 5.27 -1.35 -5.60
C LEU A 67 4.17 -1.28 -4.53
N PHE A 68 3.71 -0.08 -4.19
CA PHE A 68 2.63 0.11 -3.20
C PHE A 68 1.32 -0.58 -3.63
N PHE A 69 0.92 -0.47 -4.89
CA PHE A 69 -0.26 -1.20 -5.40
C PHE A 69 -0.10 -2.72 -5.32
N CYS A 70 1.09 -3.26 -5.63
CA CYS A 70 1.38 -4.70 -5.48
C CYS A 70 1.34 -5.15 -4.01
N TYR A 71 1.88 -4.35 -3.09
CA TYR A 71 1.80 -4.65 -1.65
C TYR A 71 0.36 -4.69 -1.16
N TRP A 72 -0.47 -3.74 -1.61
CA TRP A 72 -1.90 -3.74 -1.33
C TRP A 72 -2.60 -4.99 -1.86
N GLU A 73 -2.42 -5.33 -3.13
CA GLU A 73 -3.02 -6.51 -3.74
C GLU A 73 -2.63 -7.80 -2.99
N ASN A 74 -1.34 -7.96 -2.71
CA ASN A 74 -0.81 -9.10 -1.95
C ASN A 74 -1.41 -9.17 -0.54
N GLY A 75 -1.54 -8.04 0.15
CA GLY A 75 -2.19 -7.95 1.46
C GLY A 75 -3.65 -8.38 1.42
N ARG A 76 -4.39 -7.97 0.38
CA ARG A 76 -5.80 -8.35 0.18
C ARG A 76 -5.96 -9.83 -0.15
N ASN A 77 -5.07 -10.39 -0.97
CA ASN A 77 -5.08 -11.82 -1.28
C ASN A 77 -4.79 -12.66 -0.02
N ARG A 78 -3.86 -12.23 0.84
CA ARG A 78 -3.62 -12.89 2.13
C ARG A 78 -4.84 -12.83 3.05
N TYR A 79 -5.50 -11.67 3.17
CA TYR A 79 -6.73 -11.54 3.97
C TYR A 79 -7.84 -12.50 3.49
N LYS A 80 -8.05 -12.59 2.16
CA LYS A 80 -9.03 -13.50 1.58
C LYS A 80 -8.73 -14.97 1.91
N LYS A 81 -7.46 -15.39 1.78
CA LYS A 81 -7.04 -16.76 2.11
C LYS A 81 -7.29 -17.10 3.59
N ILE A 82 -6.85 -16.24 4.51
CA ILE A 82 -7.05 -16.44 5.96
C ILE A 82 -8.55 -16.58 6.28
N LYS A 83 -9.39 -15.72 5.71
CA LYS A 83 -10.83 -15.76 5.94
C LYS A 83 -11.46 -17.06 5.39
N GLN A 84 -10.96 -17.55 4.25
CA GLN A 84 -11.44 -18.80 3.66
C GLN A 84 -11.03 -20.01 4.51
N ASP A 85 -9.79 -20.05 4.99
CA ASP A 85 -9.30 -21.09 5.90
C ASP A 85 -10.10 -21.12 7.22
N GLU A 86 -10.47 -19.95 7.76
CA GLU A 86 -11.33 -19.85 8.95
C GLU A 86 -12.74 -20.41 8.69
N ILE A 87 -13.33 -20.12 7.53
CA ILE A 87 -14.65 -20.64 7.15
C ILE A 87 -14.60 -22.17 6.97
N GLU A 88 -13.55 -22.70 6.34
CA GLU A 88 -13.38 -24.15 6.17
C GLU A 88 -13.19 -24.87 7.51
N LYS A 89 -12.43 -24.30 8.45
CA LYS A 89 -12.31 -24.82 9.82
C LYS A 89 -13.64 -24.83 10.58
N MET A 90 -14.47 -23.80 10.41
CA MET A 90 -15.80 -23.75 11.03
C MET A 90 -16.71 -24.85 10.43
N LYS A 91 -16.73 -24.99 9.10
CA LYS A 91 -17.50 -26.07 8.44
C LYS A 91 -17.06 -27.47 8.87
N ALA A 92 -15.77 -27.70 9.08
CA ALA A 92 -15.24 -28.99 9.51
C ALA A 92 -15.50 -29.30 10.99
N LYS A 93 -15.84 -28.29 11.81
CA LYS A 93 -16.23 -28.48 13.22
C LYS A 93 -17.74 -28.67 13.41
N ASP A 94 -18.54 -28.18 12.46
CA ASP A 94 -20.00 -28.34 12.46
C ASP A 94 -20.46 -29.69 11.87
N LEU A 95 -19.56 -30.42 11.21
CA LEU A 95 -19.73 -31.80 10.71
C LEU A 95 -19.25 -32.81 11.75
#